data_AF-A0A924WP98-F1
#
_entry.id   AF-A0A924WP98-F1
#
_cell.length_a   1.000
_cell.length_b   1.000
_cell.length_c   1.000
_cell.angle_alpha   90.00
_cell.angle_beta   90.00
_cell.angle_gamma   90.00
#
_symmetry.space_group_name_H-M   'P 1'
#
loop_
_entity.id
_entity.type
_entity.pdbx_description
1 polymer ?
#
loop_
_entity_poly.entity_id
_entity_poly.type
_entity_poly.pdbx_seq_one_letter_code
_entity_poly.pdbx_strand_id
1 'polypeptide(L)'
;MNVRILTRSPLARQDFDLFASLGNRLMFGMSVPTLNNQLARIYEPNAPAPTQRLATLQAARDQGLNIFVAVAPTYAECDEADIRATMTAVK
;
A
#
# COMPACT_ATOMS: atom_id res chain seq x y z
N MET A 1 -16.40 -6.93 -15.29
CA MET A 1 -15.93 -7.36 -13.95
C MET A 1 -14.84 -6.40 -13.49
N ASN A 2 -14.97 -5.88 -12.28
CA ASN A 2 -13.96 -5.01 -11.66
C ASN A 2 -13.06 -5.85 -10.75
N VAL A 3 -11.78 -5.51 -10.66
CA VAL A 3 -10.77 -6.26 -9.91
C VAL A 3 -10.12 -5.32 -8.90
N ARG A 4 -10.05 -5.76 -7.64
CA ARG A 4 -9.32 -5.04 -6.59
C ARG A 4 -8.26 -5.95 -5.98
N ILE A 5 -7.02 -5.49 -5.99
CA ILE A 5 -5.86 -6.23 -5.47
C ILE A 5 -5.36 -5.50 -4.22
N LEU A 6 -5.24 -6.21 -3.11
CA LEU A 6 -4.64 -5.72 -1.87
C LEU A 6 -3.49 -6.63 -1.47
N THR A 7 -2.29 -6.09 -1.30
CA THR A 7 -1.10 -6.88 -0.91
C THR A 7 -0.13 -6.09 -0.03
N ARG A 8 0.75 -6.79 0.68
CA ARG A 8 1.89 -6.18 1.39
C ARG A 8 3.21 -6.37 0.62
N SER A 9 3.20 -7.17 -0.45
CA SER A 9 4.43 -7.56 -1.17
C SER A 9 4.77 -6.61 -2.32
N PRO A 10 6.01 -6.06 -2.35
CA PRO A 10 6.55 -5.34 -3.50
C PRO A 10 6.69 -6.18 -4.77
N LEU A 11 6.58 -7.51 -4.69
CA LEU A 11 6.67 -8.39 -5.87
C LEU A 11 5.59 -8.10 -6.91
N ALA A 12 4.48 -7.50 -6.50
CA ALA A 12 3.41 -7.07 -7.40
C ALA A 12 3.88 -6.14 -8.54
N ARG A 13 5.03 -5.47 -8.38
CA ARG A 13 5.66 -4.66 -9.44
C ARG A 13 5.96 -5.44 -10.71
N GLN A 14 6.22 -6.76 -10.60
CA GLN A 14 6.51 -7.61 -11.74
C GLN A 14 5.30 -7.78 -12.68
N ASP A 15 4.09 -7.55 -12.15
CA ASP A 15 2.83 -7.74 -12.88
C ASP A 15 2.19 -6.40 -13.29
N PHE A 16 2.89 -5.27 -13.15
CA PHE A 16 2.27 -3.97 -13.43
C PHE A 16 1.84 -3.81 -14.89
N ASP A 17 2.53 -4.42 -15.85
CA ASP A 17 2.11 -4.42 -17.25
C ASP A 17 0.76 -5.13 -17.44
N LEU A 18 0.57 -6.27 -16.76
CA LEU A 18 -0.71 -6.98 -16.73
C LEU A 18 -1.78 -6.13 -16.05
N PHE A 19 -1.45 -5.48 -14.94
CA PHE A 19 -2.36 -4.60 -14.22
C PHE A 19 -2.82 -3.43 -15.08
N ALA A 20 -1.90 -2.82 -15.85
CA ALA A 20 -2.21 -1.74 -16.77
C ALA A 20 -3.18 -2.17 -17.87
N SER A 21 -3.10 -3.43 -18.33
CA SER A 21 -4.04 -3.97 -19.33
C SER A 21 -5.51 -3.99 -18.88
N LEU A 22 -5.77 -3.93 -17.57
CA LEU A 22 -7.13 -3.88 -17.01
C LEU A 22 -7.73 -2.47 -17.05
N GLY A 23 -6.89 -1.43 -17.19
CA GLY A 23 -7.31 -0.02 -17.21
C GLY A 23 -8.19 0.36 -16.02
N ASN A 24 -9.28 1.07 -16.28
CA ASN A 24 -10.21 1.58 -15.26
C ASN A 24 -10.94 0.50 -14.44
N ARG A 25 -10.79 -0.78 -14.80
CA ARG A 25 -11.42 -1.89 -14.07
C ARG A 25 -10.56 -2.35 -12.89
N LEU A 26 -9.31 -1.91 -12.79
CA LEU A 26 -8.40 -2.26 -11.71
C LEU A 26 -8.35 -1.17 -10.64
N MET A 27 -8.33 -1.61 -9.38
CA MET A 27 -7.83 -0.84 -8.23
C MET A 27 -6.73 -1.64 -7.53
N PHE A 28 -5.50 -1.16 -7.57
CA PHE A 28 -4.35 -1.79 -6.88
C PHE A 28 -4.09 -1.09 -5.55
N GLY A 29 -3.77 -1.82 -4.49
CA GLY A 29 -3.49 -1.19 -3.22
C GLY A 29 -2.62 -2.03 -2.31
N MET A 30 -2.12 -1.36 -1.28
CA MET A 30 -1.29 -1.98 -0.26
C MET A 30 -1.73 -1.62 1.14
N SER A 31 -1.54 -2.56 2.07
CA SER A 31 -1.79 -2.33 3.49
C SER A 31 -0.66 -1.50 4.09
N VAL A 32 -0.97 -0.29 4.53
CA VAL A 32 -0.05 0.62 5.23
C VAL A 32 -0.72 1.02 6.55
N PRO A 33 -0.65 0.16 7.59
CA PRO A 33 -1.31 0.42 8.88
C PRO A 33 -0.64 1.55 9.67
N THR A 34 0.67 1.75 9.47
CA THR A 34 1.48 2.80 10.10
C THR A 34 2.66 3.14 9.19
N LEU A 35 3.22 4.35 9.34
CA LEU A 35 4.51 4.73 8.74
C LEU A 35 5.72 4.35 9.62
N ASN A 36 5.48 3.90 10.85
CA ASN A 36 6.54 3.49 11.77
C ASN A 36 7.01 2.06 11.46
N ASN A 37 8.19 1.94 10.84
CA ASN A 37 8.79 0.64 10.50
C ASN A 37 9.10 -0.23 11.72
N GLN A 38 9.44 0.36 12.87
CA GLN A 38 9.73 -0.41 14.09
C GLN A 38 8.45 -1.04 14.63
N LEU A 39 7.37 -0.25 14.72
CA LEU A 39 6.06 -0.75 15.14
C LEU A 39 5.52 -1.80 14.17
N ALA A 40 5.62 -1.55 12.86
CA ALA A 40 5.22 -2.51 11.85
C ALA A 40 6.00 -3.83 11.96
N ARG A 41 7.28 -3.81 12.34
CA ARG A 41 8.09 -5.02 12.54
C ARG A 41 7.64 -5.83 13.77
N ILE A 42 7.06 -5.19 14.78
CA ILE A 42 6.51 -5.90 15.95
C ILE A 42 5.28 -6.71 15.54
N TYR A 43 4.35 -6.09 14.83
CA TYR A 43 3.08 -6.74 14.42
C TYR A 43 3.22 -7.63 13.18
N GLU A 44 4.08 -7.28 12.23
CA GLU A 44 4.23 -7.93 10.93
C GLU A 44 5.71 -8.19 10.59
N PRO A 45 6.46 -8.96 11.40
CA PRO A 45 7.93 -9.07 11.31
C PRO A 45 8.46 -9.59 9.96
N ASN A 46 7.67 -10.41 9.26
CA ASN A 46 8.04 -11.00 7.97
C ASN A 46 7.50 -10.21 6.78
N ALA A 47 6.70 -9.17 7.02
CA ALA A 47 6.16 -8.34 5.96
C ALA A 47 7.16 -7.24 5.57
N PRO A 48 7.20 -6.84 4.30
CA PRO A 48 7.96 -5.69 3.83
C PRO A 48 7.63 -4.44 4.64
N ALA A 49 8.62 -3.58 4.88
CA ALA A 49 8.43 -2.37 5.67
C ALA A 49 7.42 -1.40 5.02
N PRO A 50 6.64 -0.63 5.79
CA PRO A 50 5.75 0.42 5.27
C PRO A 50 6.36 1.30 4.19
N THR A 51 7.64 1.70 4.35
CA THR A 51 8.37 2.50 3.36
C THR A 51 8.51 1.79 2.00
N GLN A 52 8.72 0.47 1.98
CA GLN A 52 8.79 -0.31 0.73
C GLN A 52 7.41 -0.44 0.07
N ARG A 53 6.35 -0.52 0.87
CA ARG A 53 4.96 -0.54 0.39
C ARG A 53 4.58 0.80 -0.26
N LEU A 54 4.91 1.92 0.40
CA LEU A 54 4.73 3.26 -0.18
C LEU A 54 5.51 3.44 -1.50
N ALA A 55 6.76 3.00 -1.54
CA ALA A 55 7.54 3.04 -2.79
C ALA A 55 6.91 2.20 -3.91
N THR A 56 6.18 1.13 -3.57
CA THR A 56 5.48 0.29 -4.55
C THR A 56 4.21 0.96 -5.07
N LEU A 57 3.46 1.60 -4.16
CA LEU A 57 2.30 2.41 -4.52
C LEU A 57 2.69 3.59 -5.43
N GLN A 58 3.80 4.28 -5.12
CA GLN A 58 4.30 5.36 -5.97
C GLN A 58 4.66 4.85 -7.36
N ALA A 59 5.40 3.74 -7.46
CA ALA A 59 5.73 3.14 -8.75
C ALA A 59 4.48 2.72 -9.56
N ALA A 60 3.45 2.20 -8.90
CA ALA A 60 2.18 1.87 -9.54
C ALA A 60 1.49 3.12 -10.11
N ARG A 61 1.48 4.21 -9.34
CA ARG A 61 0.94 5.51 -9.80
C ARG A 61 1.72 6.09 -10.97
N ASP A 62 3.04 6.01 -10.92
CA ASP A 62 3.91 6.53 -11.98
C ASP A 62 3.68 5.80 -13.32
N GLN A 63 3.19 4.54 -13.26
CA GLN A 63 2.72 3.78 -14.42
C GLN A 63 1.23 4.02 -14.79
N GLY A 64 0.55 4.93 -14.09
CA GLY A 64 -0.84 5.28 -14.36
C GLY A 64 -1.88 4.30 -13.79
N LEU A 65 -1.49 3.40 -12.86
CA LEU A 65 -2.44 2.50 -12.21
C LEU A 65 -3.30 3.27 -11.19
N ASN A 66 -4.60 2.96 -11.13
CA ASN A 66 -5.46 3.46 -10.06
C ASN A 66 -5.08 2.77 -8.74
N ILE A 67 -4.68 3.58 -7.75
CA ILE A 67 -4.24 3.06 -6.47
C ILE A 67 -5.23 3.33 -5.32
N PHE A 68 -5.12 2.53 -4.26
CA PHE A 68 -5.67 2.84 -2.95
C PHE A 68 -4.74 2.36 -1.84
N VAL A 69 -4.98 2.82 -0.61
CA VAL A 69 -4.26 2.36 0.57
C VAL A 69 -5.24 1.86 1.61
N ALA A 70 -4.92 0.71 2.20
CA ALA A 70 -5.64 0.19 3.35
C ALA A 70 -4.87 0.53 4.62
N VAL A 71 -5.40 1.45 5.41
CA VAL A 71 -4.92 1.73 6.77
C VAL A 71 -5.60 0.74 7.72
N ALA A 72 -5.12 -0.50 7.71
CA ALA A 72 -5.69 -1.59 8.50
C ALA A 72 -4.65 -2.67 8.82
N PRO A 73 -4.67 -3.25 10.04
CA PRO A 73 -5.45 -2.77 11.19
C PRO A 73 -4.90 -1.42 11.69
N THR A 74 -5.71 -0.65 12.40
CA THR A 74 -5.21 0.47 13.18
C THR A 74 -4.59 -0.12 14.45
N TYR A 75 -3.26 -0.05 14.58
CA TYR A 75 -2.57 -0.53 15.78
C TYR A 75 -2.97 0.29 17.01
N ALA A 76 -2.92 -0.33 18.20
CA ALA A 76 -3.32 0.33 19.44
C ALA A 76 -2.43 1.54 19.78
N GLU A 77 -1.19 1.53 19.29
CA GLU A 77 -0.21 2.59 19.44
C GLU A 77 -0.35 3.71 18.40
N CYS A 78 -1.28 3.57 17.43
CA CYS A 78 -1.51 4.58 16.40
C CYS A 78 -2.74 5.43 16.72
N ASP A 79 -2.59 6.75 16.60
CA ASP A 79 -3.65 7.72 16.81
C ASP A 79 -4.10 8.42 15.51
N GLU A 80 -4.92 9.49 15.65
CA GLU A 80 -5.38 10.28 14.52
C GLU A 80 -4.23 10.89 13.69
N ALA A 81 -3.17 11.35 14.36
CA ALA A 81 -2.05 11.98 13.70
C ALA A 81 -1.28 10.96 12.84
N ASP A 82 -1.12 9.73 13.32
CA ASP A 82 -0.51 8.64 12.56
C ASP A 82 -1.33 8.27 11.32
N ILE A 83 -2.65 8.16 11.47
CA ILE A 83 -3.56 7.88 10.36
C ILE A 83 -3.48 9.01 9.32
N ARG A 84 -3.53 10.27 9.76
CA ARG A 84 -3.44 11.46 8.91
C ARG A 84 -2.12 11.53 8.16
N ALA A 85 -1.01 11.23 8.85
CA ALA A 85 0.32 11.18 8.24
C ALA A 85 0.37 10.11 7.15
N THR A 86 -0.17 8.92 7.43
CA THR A 86 -0.26 7.82 6.46
C THR A 86 -1.07 8.22 5.22
N MET A 87 -2.23 8.85 5.39
CA MET A 87 -3.05 9.31 4.28
C MET A 87 -2.37 10.39 3.44
N THR A 88 -1.56 11.25 4.05
CA THR A 88 -0.87 12.36 3.36
C THR A 88 0.40 11.90 2.64
N ALA A 89 1.04 10.83 3.12
CA ALA A 89 2.22 10.23 2.48
C ALA A 89 1.88 9.56 1.14
N VAL A 90 0.62 9.16 0.96
CA VAL A 90 0.11 8.56 -0.27
C VAL A 90 -0.36 9.69 -1.19
N LYS A 91 0.55 10.18 -2.03
CA LYS A 91 0.23 11.20 -3.03
C LYS A 91 -0.46 10.60 -4.23
#